data_AF-A0A8B7V3W3-F1
#
_entry.id   AF-A0A8B7V3W3-F1
#
_cell.length_a   1.000
_cell.length_b   1.000
_cell.length_c   1.000
_cell.angle_alpha   90.00
_cell.angle_beta   90.00
_cell.angle_gamma   90.00
#
_symmetry.space_group_name_H-M   'P 1'
#
loop_
_entity.id
_entity.type
_entity.pdbx_description
1 polymer ?
#
loop_
_entity_poly.entity_id
_entity_poly.type
_entity_poly.pdbx_seq_one_letter_code
_entity_poly.pdbx_strand_id
1 'polypeptide(L)'
;MSDVEKLKKSFVQKYAQCHIVEKDGKHKTGLKLCGLFGQKTGQAAGFSYTDANKNKGITWREDTLMEGVFGDSQKVYPGTKIIFIGIKRKGESTDWIAYLKKSITSNSYCLIYYKAETFHSFFINLIDLITSEFRS
;
A
#
# COMPACT_ATOMS: atom_id res chain seq x y z
N MET A 1 -10.43 -16.65 -21.96
CA MET A 1 -10.05 -15.73 -20.86
C MET A 1 -8.54 -15.71 -20.75
N SER A 2 -7.94 -14.56 -21.06
CA SER A 2 -6.50 -14.33 -20.95
C SER A 2 -6.06 -14.44 -19.48
N ASP A 3 -4.77 -14.72 -19.26
CA ASP A 3 -4.25 -14.88 -17.89
C ASP A 3 -4.39 -13.59 -17.07
N VAL A 4 -4.37 -12.42 -17.72
CA VAL A 4 -4.63 -11.12 -17.12
C VAL A 4 -6.06 -11.01 -16.55
N GLU A 5 -7.07 -11.56 -17.24
CA GLU A 5 -8.46 -11.54 -16.74
C GLU A 5 -8.67 -12.50 -15.57
N LYS A 6 -8.04 -13.69 -15.62
CA LYS A 6 -8.07 -14.64 -14.51
C LYS A 6 -7.40 -14.06 -13.27
N LEU A 7 -6.28 -13.38 -13.46
CA LEU A 7 -5.54 -12.71 -12.40
C LEU A 7 -6.35 -11.56 -11.78
N LYS A 8 -6.93 -10.70 -12.61
CA LYS A 8 -7.84 -9.63 -12.17
C LYS A 8 -8.99 -10.21 -11.35
N LYS A 9 -9.60 -11.30 -11.80
CA LYS A 9 -10.70 -11.97 -11.08
C LYS A 9 -10.22 -12.51 -9.72
N SER A 10 -9.08 -13.18 -9.67
CA SER A 10 -8.46 -13.72 -8.44
C SER A 10 -8.14 -12.61 -7.43
N PHE A 11 -7.54 -11.52 -7.92
CA PHE A 11 -7.24 -10.33 -7.11
C PHE A 11 -8.52 -9.69 -6.56
N VAL A 12 -9.51 -9.41 -7.42
CA VAL A 12 -10.79 -8.81 -6.99
C VAL A 12 -11.49 -9.72 -5.98
N GLN A 13 -11.54 -11.03 -6.23
CA GLN A 13 -12.18 -11.97 -5.31
C GLN A 13 -11.53 -12.02 -3.94
N LYS A 14 -10.20 -11.96 -3.84
CA LYS A 14 -9.49 -12.09 -2.54
C LYS A 14 -9.30 -10.74 -1.86
N TYR A 15 -9.01 -9.69 -2.62
CA TYR A 15 -8.63 -8.38 -2.10
C TYR A 15 -9.82 -7.45 -1.91
N ALA A 16 -10.84 -7.48 -2.78
CA ALA A 16 -12.01 -6.60 -2.67
C ALA A 16 -13.00 -6.99 -1.54
N GLN A 17 -12.84 -8.19 -0.97
CA GLN A 17 -13.53 -8.60 0.26
C GLN A 17 -13.09 -7.74 1.45
N CYS A 18 -11.79 -7.43 1.53
CA CYS A 18 -11.21 -6.72 2.67
C CYS A 18 -10.92 -5.26 2.36
N HIS A 19 -10.72 -4.88 1.10
CA HIS A 19 -10.23 -3.56 0.73
C HIS A 19 -11.14 -2.86 -0.27
N ILE A 20 -11.04 -1.53 -0.31
CA ILE A 20 -11.70 -0.66 -1.27
C ILE A 20 -10.66 0.24 -1.95
N VAL A 21 -10.84 0.44 -3.25
CA VAL A 21 -10.01 1.31 -4.11
C VAL A 21 -10.73 2.65 -4.38
N GLU A 22 -11.96 2.81 -3.92
CA GLU A 22 -12.76 4.02 -4.15
C GLU A 22 -12.41 5.16 -3.17
N LYS A 23 -12.59 6.40 -3.64
CA LYS A 23 -12.22 7.64 -2.93
C LYS A 23 -13.03 7.84 -1.64
N ASP A 24 -14.33 7.57 -1.67
CA ASP A 24 -15.24 7.86 -0.55
C ASP A 24 -15.76 6.59 0.14
N GLY A 25 -15.13 5.46 -0.19
CA GLY A 25 -15.40 4.18 0.44
C GLY A 25 -14.94 4.17 1.89
N LYS A 26 -15.85 3.86 2.82
CA LYS A 26 -15.50 3.55 4.20
C LYS A 26 -14.53 2.36 4.22
N HIS A 27 -13.59 2.38 5.15
CA HIS A 27 -12.75 1.21 5.40
C HIS A 27 -13.62 -0.03 5.64
N LYS A 28 -13.24 -1.14 5.02
CA LYS A 28 -13.83 -2.45 5.33
C LYS A 28 -12.98 -3.10 6.43
N THR A 29 -12.83 -4.42 6.41
CA THR A 29 -11.90 -5.14 7.29
C THR A 29 -10.43 -4.71 7.09
N GLY A 30 -10.09 -4.22 5.91
CA GLY A 30 -8.79 -3.70 5.53
C GLY A 30 -8.82 -2.22 5.12
N LEU A 31 -7.64 -1.61 5.12
CA LEU A 31 -7.44 -0.19 4.80
C LEU A 31 -7.84 0.16 3.36
N LYS A 32 -8.14 1.43 3.12
CA LYS A 32 -8.38 1.99 1.78
C LYS A 32 -7.04 2.11 1.05
N LEU A 33 -6.95 1.60 -0.18
CA LEU A 33 -5.67 1.39 -0.87
C LEU A 33 -5.14 2.61 -1.62
N CYS A 34 -5.94 3.67 -1.76
CA CYS A 34 -5.50 4.90 -2.39
C CYS A 34 -4.49 5.63 -1.50
N GLY A 35 -3.35 6.01 -2.06
CA GLY A 35 -2.23 6.59 -1.30
C GLY A 35 -1.40 5.57 -0.51
N LEU A 36 -1.59 4.27 -0.73
CA LEU A 36 -0.84 3.25 0.01
C LEU A 36 0.67 3.36 -0.25
N PHE A 37 1.08 3.43 -1.52
CA PHE A 37 2.50 3.49 -1.88
C PHE A 37 3.15 4.79 -1.39
N GLY A 38 4.24 4.67 -0.65
CA GLY A 38 4.96 5.80 -0.05
C GLY A 38 4.53 6.12 1.38
N GLN A 39 3.38 5.64 1.85
CA GLN A 39 2.98 5.78 3.25
C GLN A 39 3.67 4.75 4.15
N LYS A 40 3.86 5.12 5.42
CA LYS A 40 4.34 4.19 6.44
C LYS A 40 3.21 3.30 6.95
N THR A 41 3.58 2.11 7.43
CA THR A 41 2.65 1.17 8.06
C THR A 41 1.89 1.86 9.20
N GLY A 42 0.57 1.61 9.27
CA GLY A 42 -0.26 2.07 10.38
C GLY A 42 -0.63 3.56 10.39
N GLN A 43 -0.41 4.29 9.29
CA GLN A 43 -0.62 5.75 9.24
C GLN A 43 -1.90 6.19 8.53
N ALA A 44 -2.64 5.30 7.84
CA ALA A 44 -3.84 5.74 7.14
C ALA A 44 -4.92 6.22 8.12
N ALA A 45 -5.34 7.48 7.97
CA ALA A 45 -6.33 8.11 8.83
C ALA A 45 -7.66 7.35 8.78
N GLY A 46 -8.30 7.18 9.94
CA GLY A 46 -9.62 6.54 10.05
C GLY A 46 -9.61 5.01 10.11
N PHE A 47 -8.45 4.36 10.00
CA PHE A 47 -8.34 2.90 10.14
C PHE A 47 -7.75 2.47 11.49
N SER A 48 -8.35 1.47 12.13
CA SER A 48 -7.86 0.92 13.40
C SER A 48 -6.80 -0.16 13.16
N TYR A 49 -5.54 0.20 13.38
CA TYR A 49 -4.40 -0.69 13.22
C TYR A 49 -4.02 -1.41 14.52
N THR A 50 -3.45 -2.60 14.40
CA THR A 50 -2.73 -3.23 15.50
C THR A 50 -1.45 -2.47 15.83
N ASP A 51 -0.99 -2.56 17.07
CA ASP A 51 0.26 -1.92 17.50
C ASP A 51 1.47 -2.48 16.73
N ALA A 52 1.44 -3.76 16.39
CA ALA A 52 2.42 -4.39 15.51
C ALA A 52 2.54 -3.67 14.15
N ASN A 53 1.42 -3.25 13.56
CA ASN A 53 1.44 -2.55 12.27
C ASN A 53 1.85 -1.08 12.42
N LYS A 54 1.47 -0.41 13.51
CA LYS A 54 1.87 0.99 13.78
C LYS A 54 3.37 1.09 14.04
N ASN A 55 3.94 0.16 14.81
CA ASN A 55 5.33 0.23 15.27
C ASN A 55 6.34 -0.27 14.23
N LYS A 56 5.92 -0.95 13.17
CA LYS A 56 6.84 -1.52 12.20
C LYS A 56 7.61 -0.47 11.40
N GLY A 57 7.01 0.70 11.15
CA GLY A 57 7.67 1.85 10.51
C GLY A 57 8.11 1.63 9.05
N ILE A 58 7.65 0.56 8.40
CA ILE A 58 8.02 0.24 7.02
C ILE A 58 7.25 1.15 6.06
N THR A 59 7.89 1.55 4.96
CA THR A 59 7.22 2.27 3.88
C THR A 59 6.64 1.28 2.88
N TRP A 60 5.37 1.42 2.52
CA TRP A 60 4.75 0.58 1.51
C TRP A 60 5.34 0.85 0.13
N ARG A 61 6.07 -0.15 -0.36
CA ARG A 61 6.76 -0.24 -1.64
C ARG A 61 6.53 -1.63 -2.24
N GLU A 62 6.87 -1.82 -3.52
CA GLU A 62 6.62 -3.09 -4.22
C GLU A 62 7.28 -4.29 -3.52
N ASP A 63 8.53 -4.14 -3.12
CA ASP A 63 9.32 -5.12 -2.36
C ASP A 63 8.66 -5.45 -1.01
N THR A 64 8.32 -4.43 -0.22
CA THR A 64 7.73 -4.63 1.12
C THR A 64 6.32 -5.22 1.07
N LEU A 65 5.55 -4.94 0.00
CA LEU A 65 4.26 -5.58 -0.25
C LEU A 65 4.44 -7.03 -0.70
N MET A 66 5.45 -7.30 -1.53
CA MET A 66 5.77 -8.66 -1.98
C MET A 66 6.15 -9.57 -0.81
N GLU A 67 7.04 -9.10 0.05
CA GLU A 67 7.52 -9.88 1.19
C GLU A 67 6.49 -9.92 2.32
N GLY A 68 5.90 -8.78 2.64
CA GLY A 68 5.10 -8.61 3.84
C GLY A 68 3.61 -8.90 3.69
N VAL A 69 3.01 -8.65 2.52
CA VAL A 69 1.56 -8.84 2.33
C VAL A 69 1.30 -10.06 1.48
N PHE A 70 2.00 -10.21 0.35
CA PHE A 70 1.79 -11.33 -0.58
C PHE A 70 2.64 -12.56 -0.27
N GLY A 71 3.60 -12.44 0.66
CA GLY A 71 4.39 -13.52 1.24
C GLY A 71 3.75 -14.08 2.51
N ASP A 72 4.54 -14.22 3.58
CA ASP A 72 4.05 -14.65 4.89
C ASP A 72 3.90 -13.44 5.81
N SER A 73 2.67 -12.91 5.88
CA SER A 73 2.38 -11.70 6.64
C SER A 73 2.56 -11.88 8.15
N GLN A 74 2.35 -13.08 8.69
CA GLN A 74 2.57 -13.37 10.10
C GLN A 74 4.06 -13.44 10.43
N LYS A 75 4.89 -13.90 9.49
CA LYS A 75 6.35 -13.89 9.64
C LYS A 75 6.92 -12.47 9.61
N VAL A 76 6.43 -11.62 8.70
CA VAL A 76 6.93 -10.25 8.54
C VAL A 76 6.35 -9.29 9.59
N TYR A 77 5.08 -9.48 9.94
CA TYR A 77 4.35 -8.65 10.91
C TYR A 77 3.67 -9.53 11.98
N PRO A 78 4.43 -10.10 12.93
CA PRO A 78 3.85 -10.92 14.00
C PRO A 78 2.75 -10.16 14.75
N GLY A 79 1.58 -10.79 14.92
CA GLY A 79 0.42 -10.16 15.57
C GLY A 79 -0.33 -9.14 14.70
N THR A 80 -0.04 -9.07 13.40
CA THR A 80 -0.87 -8.30 12.47
C THR A 80 -2.24 -8.94 12.26
N LYS A 81 -3.26 -8.09 12.10
CA LYS A 81 -4.59 -8.52 11.63
C LYS A 81 -4.64 -8.68 10.10
N ILE A 82 -3.56 -8.34 9.39
CA ILE A 82 -3.41 -8.61 7.95
C ILE A 82 -3.10 -10.10 7.78
N ILE A 83 -4.13 -10.93 7.73
CA ILE A 83 -3.99 -12.37 7.49
C ILE A 83 -4.09 -12.60 6.00
N PHE A 84 -2.94 -12.78 5.34
CA PHE A 84 -2.89 -13.21 3.96
C PHE A 84 -1.97 -14.42 3.87
N ILE A 85 -2.55 -15.55 3.48
CA ILE A 85 -1.79 -16.77 3.21
C ILE A 85 -1.20 -16.57 1.82
N GLY A 86 0.09 -16.26 1.76
CA GLY A 86 0.81 -15.82 0.58
C GLY A 86 0.48 -16.53 -0.73
N ILE A 87 0.74 -15.83 -1.83
CA ILE A 87 0.56 -16.40 -3.17
C ILE A 87 1.72 -17.37 -3.42
N LYS A 88 1.41 -18.67 -3.45
CA LYS A 88 2.42 -19.74 -3.63
C LYS A 88 3.18 -19.66 -4.95
N ARG A 89 2.63 -18.98 -5.97
CA ARG A 89 3.24 -18.85 -7.30
C ARG A 89 3.91 -17.49 -7.43
N LYS A 90 5.26 -17.47 -7.51
CA LYS A 90 6.06 -16.24 -7.66
C LYS A 90 5.56 -15.32 -8.79
N GLY A 91 5.19 -15.87 -9.95
CA GLY A 91 4.66 -15.07 -11.07
C GLY A 91 3.32 -14.38 -10.75
N GLU A 92 2.44 -15.07 -10.01
CA GLU A 92 1.14 -14.53 -9.62
C GLU A 92 1.28 -13.37 -8.61
N SER A 93 2.28 -13.40 -7.72
CA SER A 93 2.59 -12.29 -6.81
C SER A 93 3.04 -11.03 -7.55
N THR A 94 3.93 -11.17 -8.53
CA THR A 94 4.43 -10.05 -9.34
C THR A 94 3.30 -9.41 -10.13
N ASP A 95 2.46 -10.23 -10.75
CA ASP A 95 1.33 -9.75 -11.54
C ASP A 95 0.28 -9.05 -10.66
N TRP A 96 0.07 -9.53 -9.43
CA TRP A 96 -0.81 -8.87 -8.45
C TRP A 96 -0.29 -7.51 -8.02
N ILE A 97 1.02 -7.38 -7.77
CA ILE A 97 1.64 -6.10 -7.44
C ILE A 97 1.51 -5.14 -8.63
N ALA A 98 1.78 -5.61 -9.84
CA ALA A 98 1.63 -4.81 -11.05
C ALA A 98 0.17 -4.35 -11.23
N TYR A 99 -0.80 -5.24 -11.01
CA TYR A 99 -2.22 -4.93 -11.07
C TYR A 99 -2.66 -3.96 -9.96
N LEU A 100 -2.19 -4.15 -8.72
CA LEU A 100 -2.46 -3.27 -7.58
C LEU A 100 -1.89 -1.86 -7.86
N LYS A 101 -0.62 -1.78 -8.27
CA LYS A 101 0.03 -0.53 -8.65
C LYS A 101 -0.75 0.15 -9.77
N LYS A 102 -1.06 -0.57 -10.85
CA LYS A 102 -1.85 -0.05 -11.96
C LYS A 102 -3.23 0.44 -11.49
N SER A 103 -3.94 -0.32 -10.65
CA SER A 103 -5.28 0.04 -10.17
C SER A 103 -5.27 1.27 -9.27
N ILE A 104 -4.20 1.45 -8.50
CA ILE A 104 -3.95 2.64 -7.68
C ILE A 104 -3.54 3.82 -8.58
N THR A 105 -2.65 3.63 -9.55
CA THR A 105 -2.11 4.72 -10.38
C THR A 105 -2.97 5.08 -11.59
N SER A 106 -3.87 4.22 -12.07
CA SER A 106 -4.75 4.52 -13.22
C SER A 106 -6.04 5.19 -12.80
N ASN A 107 -6.34 5.22 -11.49
CA ASN A 107 -7.42 6.02 -10.95
C ASN A 107 -6.92 7.45 -10.83
N SER A 108 -7.41 8.34 -11.71
CA SER A 108 -7.02 9.76 -11.78
C SER A 108 -7.12 10.48 -10.44
N TYR A 109 -8.00 10.03 -9.53
CA TYR A 109 -8.09 10.56 -8.17
C TYR A 109 -6.92 10.13 -7.27
N CYS A 110 -6.44 8.90 -7.42
CA CYS A 110 -5.36 8.36 -6.61
C CYS A 110 -3.98 8.84 -7.12
N LEU A 111 -3.87 9.17 -8.40
CA LEU A 111 -2.76 9.95 -8.96
C LEU A 111 -2.59 11.32 -8.32
N ILE A 112 -3.69 12.02 -7.99
CA ILE A 112 -3.64 13.34 -7.34
C ILE A 112 -3.09 13.20 -5.92
N TYR A 113 -3.52 12.18 -5.16
CA TYR A 113 -2.96 11.89 -3.83
C TYR A 113 -1.47 11.52 -3.90
N TYR A 114 -1.10 10.66 -4.86
CA TYR A 114 0.31 10.27 -5.06
C TYR A 114 1.20 11.47 -5.43
N LYS A 115 0.72 12.38 -6.27
CA LYS A 115 1.44 13.61 -6.66
C LYS A 115 1.46 14.67 -5.55
N ALA A 116 0.38 14.83 -4.79
CA ALA A 116 0.31 15.77 -3.68
C ALA A 116 1.27 15.39 -2.54
N GLU A 117 1.36 14.10 -2.19
CA GLU A 117 2.29 13.62 -1.15
C GLU A 117 3.76 13.69 -1.59
N THR A 118 4.08 13.39 -2.86
CA THR A 118 5.44 13.56 -3.38
C THR A 118 5.86 15.03 -3.43
N PHE A 119 4.95 15.94 -3.79
CA PHE A 119 5.22 17.37 -3.78
C PHE A 119 5.38 17.93 -2.37
N HIS A 120 4.53 17.50 -1.42
CA HIS A 120 4.66 17.90 -0.01
C HIS A 120 5.98 17.40 0.61
N SER A 121 6.36 16.15 0.34
CA SER A 121 7.65 15.59 0.80
C SER A 121 8.85 16.31 0.18
N PHE A 122 8.76 16.69 -1.10
CA PHE A 122 9.80 17.48 -1.76
C PHE A 122 9.97 18.85 -1.12
N PHE A 123 8.87 19.53 -0.80
CA PHE A 123 8.91 20.84 -0.14
C PHE A 123 9.44 20.77 1.29
N ILE A 124 9.05 19.76 2.08
CA ILE A 124 9.63 19.55 3.42
C ILE A 124 11.14 19.33 3.32
N ASN A 125 11.59 18.42 2.46
CA ASN A 125 13.01 18.16 2.29
C ASN A 125 13.78 19.39 1.79
N LEU A 126 13.15 20.22 0.95
CA LEU A 126 13.75 21.47 0.47
C LEU A 126 13.86 22.52 1.58
N ILE A 127 12.84 22.65 2.44
CA ILE A 127 12.88 23.53 3.61
C ILE A 127 13.95 23.06 4.59
N ASP A 128 14.04 21.75 4.87
CA ASP A 128 15.05 21.17 5.74
C ASP A 128 16.47 21.38 5.19
N LEU A 129 16.66 21.27 3.87
CA LEU A 129 17.93 21.56 3.21
C LEU A 129 18.32 23.04 3.36
N ILE A 130 17.40 23.96 3.06
CA ILE A 130 17.64 25.40 3.17
C ILE A 130 17.92 25.80 4.63
N THR A 131 17.13 25.29 5.58
CA THR A 131 17.36 25.58 7.01
C THR A 131 18.64 24.96 7.56
N SER A 132 19.14 23.87 6.98
CA SER A 132 20.45 23.30 7.34
C SER A 132 21.62 24.17 6.87
N GLU A 133 21.47 24.84 5.73
CA GLU A 133 22.49 25.71 5.12
C GLU A 133 22.61 27.06 5.83
N PHE A 134 21.52 27.55 6.45
CA PHE A 134 21.54 28.75 7.31
C PHE A 134 21.94 28.47 8.78
N ARG A 135 22.20 27.20 9.14
CA ARG A 135 22.59 26.80 10.50
C ARG A 135 24.08 26.47 10.64
N SER A 136 24.87 26.63 9.57
CA SER A 136 26.34 26.63 9.59
C SER A 136 26.89 28.04 9.55
#